data_AF-A0AAU8JC89-F1
#
_entry.id   AF-A0AAU8JC89-F1
#
_cell.length_a   1.000
_cell.length_b   1.000
_cell.length_c   1.000
_cell.angle_alpha   90.00
_cell.angle_beta   90.00
_cell.angle_gamma   90.00
#
_symmetry.space_group_name_H-M   'P 1'
#
loop_
_entity.id
_entity.type
_entity.pdbx_description
1 polymer ?
#
loop_
_entity_poly.entity_id
_entity_poly.type
_entity_poly.pdbx_seq_one_letter_code
_entity_poly.pdbx_strand_id
1 'polypeptide(L)'
;MDFLKNTLYILIEGEPQSPEIDFLEKVIGNLKDSSQLPNVDHDLIAVGGSNAFNSIARLVYAQSNLHRKIPVLAITDRDFKREQDIQRKQQTTDKYLVNNKVVRELCWPRHEWENYLLEETEMLAEILNQIPIRQSGQPSAPSKKPKLFKRRNTILSKSQLDNWLKEYFQNKIKDELIECLKFRFNTDKICPQLENISNDDILDIAAMKDWFLRPIEQNCQAEIRSQHIEEINSRFEDTLAELDWENWLNNPSLVDFDQAKRYFRGKEAFENLFEKLNQEVDLVPGKTYRNFIKEIMLPEMEHQPDCLLIQELGTMLSPYFEIVA
;
A
#
# COMPACT_ATOMS: atom_id res chain seq x y z
N MET A 1 -6.41 -26.62 -6.65
CA MET A 1 -7.19 -25.58 -5.95
C MET A 1 -8.62 -25.87 -6.30
N ASP A 2 -9.41 -26.25 -5.29
CA ASP A 2 -10.79 -26.66 -5.48
C ASP A 2 -11.67 -25.52 -4.97
N PHE A 3 -12.54 -24.98 -5.83
CA PHE A 3 -13.44 -23.91 -5.45
C PHE A 3 -14.80 -24.47 -4.97
N LEU A 4 -15.21 -24.08 -3.77
CA LEU A 4 -16.49 -24.39 -3.16
C LEU A 4 -17.61 -23.55 -3.78
N LYS A 5 -18.81 -24.15 -3.89
CA LYS A 5 -19.91 -23.55 -4.68
C LYS A 5 -20.47 -22.26 -4.11
N ASN A 6 -20.42 -22.06 -2.78
CA ASN A 6 -21.10 -20.99 -2.05
C ASN A 6 -20.13 -20.07 -1.26
N THR A 7 -18.83 -20.10 -1.58
CA THR A 7 -17.82 -19.27 -0.92
C THR A 7 -17.58 -17.99 -1.71
N LEU A 8 -17.49 -16.86 -1.01
CA LEU A 8 -17.09 -15.56 -1.55
C LEU A 8 -15.56 -15.51 -1.65
N TYR A 9 -15.03 -15.53 -2.87
CA TYR A 9 -13.60 -15.46 -3.14
C TYR A 9 -13.12 -14.01 -3.27
N ILE A 10 -12.07 -13.70 -2.52
CA ILE A 10 -11.40 -12.39 -2.51
C ILE A 10 -9.93 -12.62 -2.85
N LEU A 11 -9.48 -12.02 -3.94
CA LEU A 11 -8.09 -12.08 -4.37
C LEU A 11 -7.28 -10.95 -3.72
N ILE A 12 -6.04 -11.20 -3.34
CA ILE A 12 -5.16 -10.20 -2.71
C ILE A 12 -3.79 -10.25 -3.38
N GLU A 13 -3.10 -9.11 -3.46
CA GLU A 13 -1.70 -9.09 -3.92
C GLU A 13 -0.76 -9.75 -2.89
N GLY A 14 0.38 -10.26 -3.34
CA GLY A 14 1.40 -10.86 -2.46
C GLY A 14 1.52 -12.37 -2.57
N GLU A 15 2.40 -12.94 -1.75
CA GLU A 15 2.75 -14.36 -1.79
C GLU A 15 1.79 -15.20 -0.94
N PRO A 16 1.47 -16.46 -1.30
CA PRO A 16 0.56 -17.31 -0.52
C PRO A 16 0.92 -17.55 0.95
N GLN A 17 2.15 -17.24 1.36
CA GLN A 17 2.63 -17.37 2.75
C GLN A 17 2.89 -16.01 3.40
N SER A 18 2.35 -14.94 2.82
CA SER A 18 2.52 -13.58 3.35
C SER A 18 1.71 -13.42 4.64
N PRO A 19 2.28 -12.82 5.69
CA PRO A 19 1.58 -12.64 6.96
C PRO A 19 0.34 -11.74 6.85
N GLU A 20 0.24 -10.92 5.80
CA GLU A 20 -0.93 -10.08 5.53
C GLU A 20 -2.19 -10.91 5.22
N ILE A 21 -2.06 -12.10 4.62
CA ILE A 21 -3.22 -12.97 4.34
C ILE A 21 -3.83 -13.47 5.63
N ASP A 22 -3.01 -14.07 6.50
CA ASP A 22 -3.43 -14.59 7.80
C ASP A 22 -4.07 -13.47 8.65
N PHE A 23 -3.49 -12.27 8.59
CA PHE A 23 -4.04 -11.08 9.24
C PHE A 23 -5.43 -10.72 8.70
N LEU A 24 -5.58 -10.58 7.38
CA LEU A 24 -6.85 -10.21 6.75
C LEU A 24 -7.93 -11.26 6.98
N GLU A 25 -7.60 -12.55 6.95
CA GLU A 25 -8.55 -13.64 7.21
C GLU A 25 -9.14 -13.53 8.62
N LYS A 26 -8.27 -13.34 9.63
CA LYS A 26 -8.71 -13.16 11.02
C LYS A 26 -9.51 -11.87 11.21
N VAL A 27 -9.09 -10.77 10.61
CA VAL A 27 -9.79 -9.49 10.72
C VAL A 27 -11.21 -9.61 10.14
N ILE A 28 -11.36 -10.22 8.96
CA ILE A 28 -12.68 -10.47 8.37
C ILE A 28 -13.50 -11.39 9.28
N GLY A 29 -12.89 -12.42 9.86
CA GLY A 29 -13.51 -13.26 10.90
C GLY A 29 -14.04 -12.44 12.09
N ASN A 30 -13.21 -11.57 12.66
CA ASN A 30 -13.58 -10.71 13.78
C ASN A 30 -14.71 -9.72 13.42
N LEU A 31 -14.69 -9.17 12.20
CA LEU A 31 -15.76 -8.32 11.69
C LEU A 31 -17.09 -9.09 11.57
N LYS A 32 -17.06 -10.37 11.19
CA LYS A 32 -18.24 -11.24 11.20
C LYS A 32 -18.73 -11.52 12.63
N ASP A 33 -17.83 -11.88 13.53
CA ASP A 33 -18.17 -12.22 14.92
C ASP A 33 -18.75 -11.02 15.68
N SER A 34 -18.29 -9.81 15.37
CA SER A 34 -18.82 -8.55 15.89
C SER A 34 -20.07 -8.03 15.15
N SER A 35 -20.61 -8.81 14.20
CA SER A 35 -21.77 -8.45 13.37
C SER A 35 -21.60 -7.16 12.54
N GLN A 36 -20.36 -6.73 12.30
CA GLN A 36 -20.05 -5.65 11.37
C GLN A 36 -20.10 -6.12 9.91
N LEU A 37 -19.84 -7.40 9.68
CA LEU A 37 -20.09 -8.08 8.41
C LEU A 37 -21.07 -9.24 8.60
N PRO A 38 -21.97 -9.50 7.63
CA PRO A 38 -22.80 -10.71 7.63
C PRO A 38 -21.99 -12.01 7.72
N ASN A 39 -22.55 -13.05 8.34
CA ASN A 39 -21.87 -14.33 8.47
C ASN A 39 -21.88 -15.13 7.15
N VAL A 40 -20.92 -14.83 6.28
CA VAL A 40 -20.75 -15.44 4.95
C VAL A 40 -19.44 -16.24 4.90
N ASP A 41 -19.47 -17.40 4.25
CA ASP A 41 -18.27 -18.18 3.93
C ASP A 41 -17.43 -17.43 2.89
N HIS A 42 -16.17 -17.16 3.21
CA HIS A 42 -15.23 -16.47 2.33
C HIS A 42 -13.89 -17.20 2.30
N ASP A 43 -13.09 -16.92 1.27
CA ASP A 43 -11.74 -17.44 1.13
C ASP A 43 -10.84 -16.37 0.50
N LEU A 44 -9.63 -16.22 1.05
CA LEU A 44 -8.63 -15.25 0.62
C LEU A 44 -7.56 -15.94 -0.22
N ILE A 45 -7.34 -15.45 -1.43
CA ILE A 45 -6.36 -16.04 -2.35
C ILE A 45 -5.32 -14.99 -2.72
N ALA A 46 -4.09 -15.17 -2.25
CA ALA A 46 -3.00 -14.34 -2.70
C ALA A 46 -2.52 -14.74 -4.10
N VAL A 47 -2.32 -13.73 -4.96
CA VAL A 47 -2.07 -13.93 -6.38
C VAL A 47 -0.79 -13.25 -6.88
N GLY A 48 0.26 -13.17 -6.07
CA GLY A 48 1.56 -12.60 -6.47
C GLY A 48 1.49 -11.10 -6.73
N GLY A 49 0.90 -10.69 -7.85
CA GLY A 49 0.60 -9.29 -8.18
C GLY A 49 -0.66 -9.14 -9.05
N SER A 50 -1.16 -7.92 -9.12
CA SER A 50 -2.44 -7.57 -9.77
C SER A 50 -2.63 -8.07 -11.21
N ASN A 51 -1.56 -8.23 -11.98
CA ASN A 51 -1.61 -8.79 -13.34
C ASN A 51 -2.22 -10.21 -13.41
N ALA A 52 -2.21 -10.95 -12.30
CA ALA A 52 -2.76 -12.30 -12.22
C ALA A 52 -4.26 -12.35 -11.85
N PHE A 53 -4.84 -11.25 -11.35
CA PHE A 53 -6.22 -11.24 -10.82
C PHE A 53 -7.25 -11.84 -11.78
N ASN A 54 -7.30 -11.32 -13.01
CA ASN A 54 -8.29 -11.76 -14.00
C ASN A 54 -8.06 -13.22 -14.44
N SER A 55 -6.82 -13.69 -14.44
CA SER A 55 -6.50 -15.08 -14.77
C SER A 55 -7.03 -16.04 -13.71
N ILE A 56 -6.85 -15.70 -12.43
CA ILE A 56 -7.36 -16.50 -11.31
C ILE A 56 -8.89 -16.40 -11.22
N ALA A 57 -9.45 -15.21 -11.38
CA ALA A 57 -10.90 -15.01 -11.36
C ALA A 57 -11.64 -15.85 -12.40
N ARG A 58 -11.08 -16.03 -13.61
CA ARG A 58 -11.66 -16.91 -14.64
C ARG A 58 -11.80 -18.35 -14.17
N LEU A 59 -10.87 -18.84 -13.34
CA LEU A 59 -10.94 -20.17 -12.74
C LEU A 59 -12.06 -20.23 -11.69
N VAL A 60 -12.15 -19.20 -10.83
CA VAL A 60 -13.21 -19.07 -9.82
C VAL A 60 -14.60 -19.02 -10.49
N TYR A 61 -14.80 -18.15 -11.48
CA TYR A 61 -16.05 -18.03 -12.23
C TYR A 61 -16.49 -19.33 -12.93
N ALA A 62 -15.54 -20.19 -13.30
CA ALA A 62 -15.86 -21.47 -13.93
C ALA A 62 -16.44 -22.49 -12.94
N GLN A 63 -16.11 -22.38 -11.65
CA GLN A 63 -16.40 -23.41 -10.64
C GLN A 63 -17.39 -22.95 -9.56
N SER A 64 -17.38 -21.66 -9.20
CA SER A 64 -18.27 -21.10 -8.17
C SER A 64 -19.65 -20.74 -8.74
N ASN A 65 -20.71 -21.18 -8.06
CA ASN A 65 -22.08 -20.80 -8.40
C ASN A 65 -22.40 -19.39 -7.89
N LEU A 66 -21.85 -19.01 -6.74
CA LEU A 66 -22.01 -17.68 -6.17
C LEU A 66 -21.52 -16.61 -7.14
N HIS A 67 -20.33 -16.79 -7.70
CA HIS A 67 -19.73 -15.81 -8.60
C HIS A 67 -20.38 -15.74 -10.00
N ARG A 68 -21.43 -16.52 -10.28
CA ARG A 68 -22.29 -16.28 -11.45
C ARG A 68 -23.22 -15.08 -11.27
N LYS A 69 -23.32 -14.55 -10.06
CA LYS A 69 -24.21 -13.44 -9.69
C LYS A 69 -23.46 -12.23 -9.14
N ILE A 70 -22.35 -12.47 -8.47
CA ILE A 70 -21.52 -11.46 -7.80
C ILE A 70 -20.12 -11.53 -8.37
N PRO A 71 -19.43 -10.41 -8.62
CA PRO A 71 -18.07 -10.47 -9.11
C PRO A 71 -17.13 -11.16 -8.11
N VAL A 72 -16.07 -11.77 -8.61
CA VAL A 72 -14.90 -12.11 -7.77
C VAL A 72 -14.26 -10.81 -7.32
N LEU A 73 -13.96 -10.67 -6.04
CA LEU A 73 -13.36 -9.46 -5.50
C LEU A 73 -11.84 -9.53 -5.59
N ALA A 74 -11.18 -8.39 -5.72
CA ALA A 74 -9.73 -8.28 -5.63
C ALA A 74 -9.37 -7.03 -4.82
N ILE A 75 -8.60 -7.16 -3.75
CA ILE A 75 -8.07 -6.02 -2.99
C ILE A 75 -6.69 -5.68 -3.53
N THR A 76 -6.46 -4.41 -3.85
CA THR A 76 -5.23 -3.91 -4.48
C THR A 76 -4.79 -2.62 -3.81
N ASP A 77 -3.48 -2.39 -3.78
CA ASP A 77 -2.90 -1.12 -3.43
C ASP A 77 -3.34 -0.03 -4.41
N ARG A 78 -3.38 1.21 -3.94
CA ARG A 78 -3.65 2.34 -4.83
C ARG A 78 -2.47 2.61 -5.73
N ASP A 79 -1.27 2.38 -5.22
CA ASP A 79 -0.03 2.82 -5.86
C ASP A 79 -0.17 4.31 -6.27
N PHE A 80 0.37 4.64 -7.45
CA PHE A 80 0.21 5.95 -8.09
C PHE A 80 -0.95 5.99 -9.10
N LYS A 81 -1.94 5.10 -8.99
CA LYS A 81 -3.13 5.12 -9.87
C LYS A 81 -3.89 6.44 -9.70
N ARG A 82 -4.33 7.04 -10.81
CA ARG A 82 -5.10 8.29 -10.80
C ARG A 82 -6.50 8.03 -10.25
N GLU A 83 -7.02 8.99 -9.50
CA GLU A 83 -8.37 8.95 -8.94
C GLU A 83 -9.43 8.71 -10.03
N GLN A 84 -9.30 9.37 -11.18
CA GLN A 84 -10.21 9.17 -12.31
C GLN A 84 -10.19 7.75 -12.86
N ASP A 85 -9.02 7.10 -12.88
CA ASP A 85 -8.88 5.72 -13.38
C ASP A 85 -9.52 4.73 -12.38
N ILE A 86 -9.39 4.99 -11.08
CA ILE A 86 -10.06 4.23 -10.01
C ILE A 86 -11.58 4.38 -10.13
N GLN A 87 -12.08 5.62 -10.25
CA GLN A 87 -13.52 5.90 -10.37
C GLN A 87 -14.13 5.25 -11.63
N ARG A 88 -13.44 5.30 -12.77
CA ARG A 88 -13.89 4.62 -14.01
C ARG A 88 -14.04 3.10 -13.79
N LYS A 89 -13.10 2.47 -13.09
CA LYS A 89 -13.21 1.03 -12.74
C LYS A 89 -14.39 0.78 -11.80
N GLN A 90 -14.60 1.62 -10.79
CA GLN A 90 -15.71 1.51 -9.84
C GLN A 90 -17.09 1.67 -10.50
N GLN A 91 -17.22 2.52 -11.52
CA GLN A 91 -18.47 2.71 -12.27
C GLN A 91 -18.87 1.51 -13.15
N THR A 92 -17.95 0.57 -13.41
CA THR A 92 -18.27 -0.64 -14.17
C THR A 92 -19.32 -1.46 -13.39
N THR A 93 -20.37 -1.96 -14.04
CA THR A 93 -21.42 -2.73 -13.34
C THR A 93 -20.99 -4.15 -12.99
N ASP A 94 -21.46 -4.69 -11.86
CA ASP A 94 -21.19 -6.07 -11.45
C ASP A 94 -21.59 -7.09 -12.51
N LYS A 95 -22.74 -6.89 -13.17
CA LYS A 95 -23.20 -7.73 -14.28
C LYS A 95 -22.18 -7.78 -15.41
N TYR A 96 -21.57 -6.64 -15.75
CA TYR A 96 -20.54 -6.60 -16.77
C TYR A 96 -19.29 -7.38 -16.32
N LEU A 97 -18.84 -7.19 -15.08
CA LEU A 97 -17.67 -7.89 -14.55
C LEU A 97 -17.83 -9.41 -14.56
N VAL A 98 -18.98 -9.90 -14.07
CA VAL A 98 -19.33 -11.34 -14.06
C VAL A 98 -19.37 -11.90 -15.49
N ASN A 99 -20.06 -11.24 -16.41
CA ASN A 99 -20.17 -11.70 -17.80
C ASN A 99 -18.81 -11.77 -18.51
N ASN A 100 -17.91 -10.84 -18.21
CA ASN A 100 -16.58 -10.80 -18.79
C ASN A 100 -15.52 -11.56 -17.99
N LYS A 101 -15.92 -12.19 -16.87
CA LYS A 101 -15.02 -12.91 -15.96
C LYS A 101 -13.86 -12.04 -15.46
N VAL A 102 -14.16 -10.78 -15.14
CA VAL A 102 -13.23 -9.78 -14.62
C VAL A 102 -13.51 -9.60 -13.13
N VAL A 103 -12.46 -9.31 -12.35
CA VAL A 103 -12.63 -9.01 -10.93
C VAL A 103 -13.26 -7.64 -10.69
N ARG A 104 -13.87 -7.47 -9.54
CA ARG A 104 -14.09 -6.15 -8.93
C ARG A 104 -12.85 -5.79 -8.14
N GLU A 105 -12.07 -4.84 -8.64
CA GLU A 105 -10.93 -4.27 -7.90
C GLU A 105 -11.44 -3.29 -6.83
N LEU A 106 -11.17 -3.61 -5.57
CA LEU A 106 -11.37 -2.79 -4.38
C LEU A 106 -10.00 -2.21 -4.00
N CYS A 107 -9.80 -0.96 -4.38
CA CYS A 107 -8.55 -0.26 -4.19
C CYS A 107 -8.54 0.38 -2.80
N TRP A 108 -7.44 0.25 -2.05
CA TRP A 108 -7.26 1.05 -0.84
C TRP A 108 -7.39 2.54 -1.18
N PRO A 109 -8.06 3.34 -0.34
CA PRO A 109 -8.06 4.80 -0.53
C PRO A 109 -6.67 5.46 -0.38
N ARG A 110 -5.74 4.81 0.33
CA ARG A 110 -4.35 5.24 0.52
C ARG A 110 -3.42 4.47 -0.41
N HIS A 111 -2.19 4.96 -0.56
CA HIS A 111 -1.16 4.39 -1.42
C HIS A 111 -1.04 2.86 -1.24
N GLU A 112 -0.82 2.43 0.00
CA GLU A 112 -0.72 1.04 0.47
C GLU A 112 -1.45 0.90 1.83
N TRP A 113 -1.54 -0.33 2.35
CA TRP A 113 -2.15 -0.57 3.66
C TRP A 113 -1.29 -0.03 4.82
N GLU A 114 0.05 0.03 4.69
CA GLU A 114 0.92 0.59 5.73
C GLU A 114 0.61 2.06 6.01
N ASN A 115 0.06 2.80 5.05
CA ASN A 115 -0.33 4.20 5.24
C ASN A 115 -1.38 4.38 6.34
N TYR A 116 -2.23 3.39 6.62
CA TYR A 116 -3.16 3.44 7.76
C TYR A 116 -2.40 3.52 9.08
N LEU A 117 -1.31 2.75 9.23
CA LEU A 117 -0.45 2.82 10.42
C LEU A 117 0.15 4.21 10.60
N LEU A 118 0.57 4.84 9.50
CA LEU A 118 1.16 6.19 9.53
C LEU A 118 0.16 7.25 9.98
N GLU A 119 -1.14 7.07 9.72
CA GLU A 119 -2.20 7.95 10.22
C GLU A 119 -2.49 7.73 11.72
N GLU A 120 -2.10 6.59 12.29
CA GLU A 120 -2.40 6.18 13.66
C GLU A 120 -1.16 6.19 14.59
N THR A 121 -0.35 7.26 14.53
CA THR A 121 0.90 7.37 15.31
C THR A 121 0.70 7.33 16.83
N GLU A 122 -0.50 7.63 17.34
CA GLU A 122 -0.81 7.46 18.76
C GLU A 122 -0.91 5.98 19.14
N MET A 123 -1.72 5.21 18.42
CA MET A 123 -1.82 3.75 18.58
C MET A 123 -0.45 3.09 18.40
N LEU A 124 0.32 3.49 17.38
CA LEU A 124 1.68 3.01 17.19
C LEU A 124 2.54 3.27 18.43
N ALA A 125 2.54 4.49 18.96
CA ALA A 125 3.32 4.81 20.15
C ALA A 125 2.90 3.94 21.35
N GLU A 126 1.61 3.71 21.54
CA GLU A 126 1.08 2.84 22.61
C GLU A 126 1.57 1.40 22.46
N ILE A 127 1.44 0.79 21.28
CA ILE A 127 1.93 -0.56 20.98
C ILE A 127 3.44 -0.64 21.26
N LEU A 128 4.21 0.29 20.69
CA LEU A 128 5.67 0.30 20.78
C LEU A 128 6.17 0.48 22.22
N ASN A 129 5.42 1.21 23.06
CA ASN A 129 5.75 1.41 24.47
C ASN A 129 5.54 0.16 25.34
N GLN A 130 4.74 -0.79 24.89
CA GLN A 130 4.53 -2.07 25.58
C GLN A 130 5.64 -3.09 25.28
N ILE A 131 6.40 -2.89 24.20
CA ILE A 131 7.45 -3.80 23.76
C ILE A 131 8.67 -3.73 24.73
N PRO A 132 9.16 -4.87 25.24
CA PRO A 132 10.37 -4.91 26.06
C PRO A 132 11.63 -4.51 25.28
N ILE A 133 12.49 -3.67 25.86
CA ILE A 133 13.75 -3.21 25.25
C ILE A 133 14.98 -3.92 25.84
N ARG A 134 16.11 -3.93 25.12
CA ARG A 134 17.41 -4.31 25.71
C ARG A 134 17.98 -3.16 26.55
N GLN A 135 18.79 -3.50 27.54
CA GLN A 135 19.55 -2.51 28.29
C GLN A 135 20.79 -2.10 27.48
N SER A 136 20.92 -0.82 27.17
CA SER A 136 22.10 -0.24 26.50
C SER A 136 23.39 -0.60 27.26
N GLY A 137 24.38 -1.15 26.57
CA GLY A 137 25.74 -1.38 27.11
C GLY A 137 26.07 -2.80 27.58
N GLN A 138 25.21 -3.81 27.37
CA GLN A 138 25.62 -5.21 27.56
C GLN A 138 26.09 -5.85 26.26
N PRO A 139 27.32 -6.40 26.19
CA PRO A 139 27.76 -7.16 25.03
C PRO A 139 26.92 -8.42 24.89
N SER A 140 26.39 -8.65 23.70
CA SER A 140 25.75 -9.91 23.32
C SER A 140 26.81 -11.00 23.25
N ALA A 141 27.02 -11.72 24.35
CA ALA A 141 27.72 -12.99 24.28
C ALA A 141 26.88 -13.96 23.40
N PRO A 142 27.46 -14.65 22.40
CA PRO A 142 26.72 -15.46 21.43
C PRO A 142 25.83 -16.56 22.05
N SER A 143 26.07 -16.92 23.31
CA SER A 143 25.44 -18.02 24.02
C SER A 143 24.36 -17.62 25.02
N LYS A 144 24.05 -16.32 25.20
CA LYS A 144 23.03 -15.87 26.16
C LYS A 144 21.93 -15.08 25.48
N LYS A 145 20.67 -15.54 25.65
CA LYS A 145 19.49 -14.76 25.27
C LYS A 145 19.59 -13.38 25.94
N PRO A 146 19.41 -12.28 25.19
CA PRO A 146 19.47 -10.93 25.75
C PRO A 146 18.42 -10.78 26.85
N LYS A 147 18.80 -10.15 27.97
CA LYS A 147 17.82 -9.80 29.00
C LYS A 147 16.98 -8.64 28.48
N LEU A 148 15.67 -8.87 28.36
CA LEU A 148 14.68 -7.86 28.00
C LEU A 148 14.16 -7.20 29.28
N PHE A 149 13.99 -5.88 29.25
CA PHE A 149 13.51 -5.09 30.38
C PHE A 149 12.28 -4.27 29.98
N LYS A 150 11.37 -4.06 30.94
CA LYS A 150 10.29 -3.07 30.77
C LYS A 150 10.91 -1.67 30.62
N ARG A 151 10.44 -0.91 29.63
CA ARG A 151 10.85 0.48 29.37
C ARG A 151 10.66 1.31 30.63
N ARG A 152 11.74 1.93 31.14
CA ARG A 152 11.67 2.79 32.33
C ARG A 152 11.80 4.28 32.02
N ASN A 153 12.47 4.67 30.93
CA ASN A 153 12.93 6.06 30.75
C ASN A 153 12.60 6.71 29.39
N THR A 154 12.17 5.97 28.37
CA THR A 154 11.82 6.56 27.05
C THR A 154 10.43 6.11 26.66
N ILE A 155 9.45 6.99 26.87
CA ILE A 155 8.08 6.79 26.40
C ILE A 155 8.00 7.46 25.03
N LEU A 156 7.77 6.67 23.98
CA LEU A 156 7.48 7.22 22.65
C LEU A 156 6.17 7.98 22.72
N SER A 157 6.12 9.16 22.13
CA SER A 157 4.90 9.94 21.99
C SER A 157 4.49 10.00 20.53
N LYS A 158 3.19 10.23 20.29
CA LYS A 158 2.65 10.56 18.97
C LYS A 158 3.49 11.63 18.26
N SER A 159 3.77 12.73 18.95
CA SER A 159 4.55 13.85 18.40
C SER A 159 5.97 13.45 17.97
N GLN A 160 6.60 12.54 18.71
CA GLN A 160 7.94 12.06 18.35
C GLN A 160 7.91 11.25 17.06
N LEU A 161 6.95 10.34 16.91
CA LEU A 161 6.78 9.56 15.67
C LEU A 161 6.40 10.45 14.49
N ASP A 162 5.48 11.40 14.69
CA ASP A 162 5.08 12.38 13.68
C ASP A 162 6.28 13.19 13.18
N ASN A 163 7.16 13.63 14.08
CA ASN A 163 8.35 14.40 13.70
C ASN A 163 9.33 13.58 12.86
N TRP A 164 9.56 12.31 13.21
CA TRP A 164 10.41 11.42 12.42
C TRP A 164 9.83 11.14 11.04
N LEU A 165 8.53 10.88 10.95
CA LEU A 165 7.85 10.71 9.66
C LEU A 165 7.88 11.98 8.83
N LYS A 166 7.70 13.15 9.47
CA LYS A 166 7.77 14.44 8.78
C LYS A 166 9.16 14.67 8.19
N GLU A 167 10.22 14.42 8.96
CA GLU A 167 11.59 14.50 8.46
C GLU A 167 11.82 13.54 7.28
N TYR A 168 11.32 12.31 7.38
CA TYR A 168 11.38 11.34 6.29
C TYR A 168 10.69 11.87 5.02
N PHE A 169 9.45 12.31 5.11
CA PHE A 169 8.69 12.79 3.95
C PHE A 169 9.34 14.01 3.31
N GLN A 170 9.83 14.96 4.10
CA GLN A 170 10.58 16.12 3.59
C GLN A 170 11.78 15.72 2.74
N ASN A 171 12.47 14.64 3.12
CA ASN A 171 13.63 14.13 2.39
C ASN A 171 13.28 13.26 1.18
N LYS A 172 11.99 12.88 1.02
CA LYS A 172 11.55 11.87 0.04
C LYS A 172 10.69 12.41 -1.09
N ILE A 173 10.27 13.69 -1.04
CA ILE A 173 9.42 14.32 -2.08
C ILE A 173 9.89 14.02 -3.50
N LYS A 174 11.20 14.19 -3.77
CA LYS A 174 11.79 13.94 -5.09
C LYS A 174 11.66 12.47 -5.50
N ASP A 175 12.01 11.56 -4.60
CA ASP A 175 11.96 10.11 -4.86
C ASP A 175 10.52 9.67 -5.15
N GLU A 176 9.55 10.16 -4.38
CA GLU A 176 8.13 9.84 -4.54
C GLU A 176 7.55 10.35 -5.86
N LEU A 177 7.91 11.58 -6.28
CA LEU A 177 7.49 12.09 -7.58
C LEU A 177 8.09 11.27 -8.73
N ILE A 178 9.37 10.91 -8.64
CA ILE A 178 10.02 10.10 -9.69
C ILE A 178 9.36 8.72 -9.78
N GLU A 179 9.11 8.04 -8.66
CA GLU A 179 8.45 6.73 -8.66
C GLU A 179 6.99 6.84 -9.17
N CYS A 180 6.29 7.93 -8.84
CA CYS A 180 4.97 8.23 -9.40
C CYS A 180 5.00 8.32 -10.93
N LEU A 181 5.94 9.09 -11.47
CA LEU A 181 6.13 9.22 -12.91
C LEU A 181 6.51 7.89 -13.57
N LYS A 182 7.46 7.13 -13.01
CA LYS A 182 7.83 5.80 -13.51
C LYS A 182 6.63 4.86 -13.56
N PHE A 183 5.85 4.79 -12.49
CA PHE A 183 4.68 3.93 -12.39
C PHE A 183 3.66 4.26 -13.48
N ARG A 184 3.30 5.54 -13.62
CA ARG A 184 2.29 6.00 -14.58
C ARG A 184 2.72 5.80 -16.02
N PHE A 185 3.99 6.04 -16.30
CA PHE A 185 4.50 5.85 -17.65
C PHE A 185 4.58 4.37 -18.04
N ASN A 186 5.01 3.49 -17.13
CA ASN A 186 5.13 2.06 -17.41
C ASN A 186 3.78 1.33 -17.51
N THR A 187 2.73 1.87 -16.90
CA THR A 187 1.37 1.31 -17.03
C THR A 187 0.76 1.59 -18.40
N ASP A 188 1.26 2.59 -19.13
CA ASP A 188 0.81 2.94 -20.46
C ASP A 188 1.55 2.13 -21.54
N LYS A 189 0.83 1.21 -22.18
CA LYS A 189 1.33 0.38 -23.31
C LYS A 189 1.72 1.17 -24.58
N ILE A 190 1.56 2.49 -24.54
CA ILE A 190 1.76 3.40 -25.68
C ILE A 190 3.25 3.75 -25.84
N CYS A 191 4.05 3.62 -24.78
CA CYS A 191 5.39 4.20 -24.73
C CYS A 191 6.50 3.14 -24.73
N PRO A 192 7.67 3.43 -25.33
CA PRO A 192 8.89 2.66 -25.10
C PRO A 192 9.26 2.74 -23.61
N GLN A 193 10.09 1.83 -23.09
CA GLN A 193 10.45 1.84 -21.66
C GLN A 193 11.16 3.13 -21.25
N LEU A 194 10.83 3.67 -20.07
CA LEU A 194 11.61 4.75 -19.46
C LEU A 194 13.04 4.30 -19.21
N GLU A 195 13.99 5.18 -19.49
CA GLU A 195 15.38 4.97 -19.07
C GLU A 195 15.44 4.90 -17.55
N ASN A 196 16.10 3.87 -17.03
CA ASN A 196 16.40 3.78 -15.61
C ASN A 196 17.57 4.73 -15.30
N ILE A 197 17.27 5.83 -14.63
CA ILE A 197 18.28 6.82 -14.21
C ILE A 197 18.34 6.90 -12.69
N SER A 198 19.50 7.28 -12.17
CA SER A 198 19.61 7.58 -10.74
C SER A 198 18.77 8.81 -10.41
N ASN A 199 18.04 8.78 -9.30
CA ASN A 199 17.28 9.94 -8.84
C ASN A 199 18.20 11.14 -8.55
N ASP A 200 19.49 10.91 -8.28
CA ASP A 200 20.51 11.95 -8.08
C ASP A 200 20.86 12.71 -9.36
N ASP A 201 20.64 12.10 -10.53
CA ASP A 201 20.89 12.73 -11.82
C ASP A 201 19.78 13.71 -12.22
N ILE A 202 18.63 13.67 -11.54
CA ILE A 202 17.52 14.58 -11.75
C ILE A 202 17.52 15.66 -10.67
N LEU A 203 17.83 16.88 -11.09
CA LEU A 203 18.06 18.01 -10.17
C LEU A 203 16.80 18.84 -9.91
N ASP A 204 15.94 18.99 -10.91
CA ASP A 204 14.75 19.84 -10.85
C ASP A 204 13.61 19.31 -11.75
N ILE A 205 12.48 20.01 -11.75
CA ILE A 205 11.28 19.65 -12.53
C ILE A 205 11.57 19.71 -14.04
N ALA A 206 12.39 20.65 -14.50
CA ALA A 206 12.73 20.74 -15.92
C ALA A 206 13.52 19.50 -16.37
N ALA A 207 14.51 19.08 -15.57
CA ALA A 207 15.26 17.86 -15.79
C ALA A 207 14.36 16.61 -15.70
N MET A 208 13.38 16.57 -14.79
CA MET A 208 12.38 15.48 -14.74
C MET A 208 11.58 15.43 -16.03
N LYS A 209 11.12 16.58 -16.53
CA LYS A 209 10.33 16.67 -17.76
C LYS A 209 11.13 16.20 -18.98
N ASP A 210 12.37 16.65 -19.11
CA ASP A 210 13.27 16.23 -20.18
C ASP A 210 13.52 14.72 -20.14
N TRP A 211 13.75 14.15 -18.96
CA TRP A 211 13.88 12.70 -18.80
C TRP A 211 12.58 11.95 -19.17
N PHE A 212 11.42 12.47 -18.75
CA PHE A 212 10.12 11.85 -18.99
C PHE A 212 9.75 11.82 -20.49
N LEU A 213 10.16 12.83 -21.26
CA LEU A 213 9.92 12.94 -22.70
C LEU A 213 10.93 12.18 -23.56
N ARG A 214 12.16 12.02 -23.08
CA ARG A 214 13.28 11.46 -23.84
C ARG A 214 12.98 10.13 -24.56
N PRO A 215 12.29 9.14 -23.94
CA PRO A 215 11.99 7.88 -24.63
C PRO A 215 11.15 8.09 -25.90
N ILE A 216 10.23 9.05 -25.90
CA ILE A 216 9.37 9.38 -27.05
C ILE A 216 10.18 10.07 -28.14
N GLU A 217 11.01 11.04 -27.75
CA GLU A 217 11.85 11.78 -28.70
C GLU A 217 12.83 10.88 -29.45
N GLN A 218 13.41 9.90 -28.74
CA GLN A 218 14.42 9.01 -29.29
C GLN A 218 13.85 7.81 -30.05
N ASN A 219 12.74 7.24 -29.59
CA ASN A 219 12.28 5.93 -30.06
C ASN A 219 10.96 5.95 -30.84
N CYS A 220 10.19 7.05 -30.84
CA CYS A 220 8.96 7.13 -31.63
C CYS A 220 9.23 7.61 -33.07
N GLN A 221 8.47 7.03 -34.01
CA GLN A 221 8.44 7.46 -35.42
C GLN A 221 8.01 8.92 -35.55
N ALA A 222 8.59 9.65 -36.50
CA ALA A 222 8.43 11.10 -36.64
C ALA A 222 6.95 11.52 -36.83
N GLU A 223 6.16 10.67 -37.49
CA GLU A 223 4.77 10.93 -37.85
C GLU A 223 3.82 10.94 -36.64
N ILE A 224 4.13 10.17 -35.59
CA ILE A 224 3.31 10.05 -34.37
C ILE A 224 3.94 10.74 -33.16
N ARG A 225 5.21 11.16 -33.28
CA ARG A 225 6.00 11.72 -32.18
C ARG A 225 5.33 12.96 -31.55
N SER A 226 4.86 13.90 -32.37
CA SER A 226 4.26 15.14 -31.86
C SER A 226 3.02 14.89 -31.02
N GLN A 227 2.14 13.96 -31.44
CA GLN A 227 0.97 13.59 -30.67
C GLN A 227 1.36 12.92 -29.34
N HIS A 228 2.30 11.97 -29.37
CA HIS A 228 2.76 11.32 -28.14
C HIS A 228 3.47 12.30 -27.18
N ILE A 229 4.23 13.27 -27.69
CA ILE A 229 4.82 14.33 -26.88
C ILE A 229 3.75 15.16 -26.20
N GLU A 230 2.68 15.54 -26.92
CA GLU A 230 1.56 16.29 -26.34
C GLU A 230 0.86 15.48 -25.24
N GLU A 231 0.55 14.21 -25.50
CA GLU A 231 -0.08 13.32 -24.52
C GLU A 231 0.78 13.12 -23.26
N ILE A 232 2.10 12.91 -23.42
CA ILE A 232 3.01 12.69 -22.29
C ILE A 232 3.26 13.99 -21.52
N ASN A 233 3.38 15.13 -22.20
CA ASN A 233 3.42 16.43 -21.53
C ASN A 233 2.17 16.65 -20.69
N SER A 234 0.98 16.45 -21.27
CA SER A 234 -0.27 16.59 -20.53
C SER A 234 -0.27 15.71 -19.27
N ARG A 235 0.22 14.47 -19.35
CA ARG A 235 0.29 13.56 -18.19
C ARG A 235 1.29 14.00 -17.13
N PHE A 236 2.42 14.56 -17.55
CA PHE A 236 3.41 15.12 -16.64
C PHE A 236 2.79 16.30 -15.86
N GLU A 237 2.17 17.24 -16.57
CA GLU A 237 1.49 18.39 -15.95
C GLU A 237 0.32 17.94 -15.05
N ASP A 238 -0.49 16.96 -15.49
CA ASP A 238 -1.56 16.38 -14.67
C ASP A 238 -1.00 15.79 -13.37
N THR A 239 0.14 15.09 -13.43
CA THR A 239 0.78 14.50 -12.25
C THR A 239 1.30 15.58 -11.29
N LEU A 240 1.87 16.65 -11.83
CA LEU A 240 2.29 17.80 -11.03
C LEU A 240 1.11 18.55 -10.40
N ALA A 241 -0.07 18.53 -11.02
CA ALA A 241 -1.25 19.22 -10.51
C ALA A 241 -2.02 18.45 -9.42
N GLU A 242 -1.76 17.16 -9.23
CA GLU A 242 -2.48 16.32 -8.26
C GLU A 242 -2.12 16.60 -6.79
N LEU A 243 -0.86 16.94 -6.54
CA LEU A 243 -0.33 17.36 -5.25
C LEU A 243 0.53 18.61 -5.46
N ASP A 244 0.86 19.32 -4.39
CA ASP A 244 1.66 20.56 -4.48
C ASP A 244 3.17 20.26 -4.67
N TRP A 245 3.49 19.36 -5.61
CA TRP A 245 4.83 18.81 -5.84
C TRP A 245 5.87 19.90 -6.06
N GLU A 246 5.55 20.92 -6.87
CA GLU A 246 6.46 22.00 -7.19
C GLU A 246 6.82 22.83 -5.95
N ASN A 247 5.83 23.19 -5.14
CA ASN A 247 6.08 23.90 -3.91
C ASN A 247 6.86 23.04 -2.91
N TRP A 248 6.53 21.76 -2.78
CA TRP A 248 7.20 20.84 -1.85
C TRP A 248 8.66 20.58 -2.26
N LEU A 249 8.96 20.43 -3.55
CA LEU A 249 10.34 20.27 -4.02
C LEU A 249 11.20 21.50 -3.71
N ASN A 250 10.64 22.70 -3.91
CA ASN A 250 11.35 23.95 -3.65
C ASN A 250 11.41 24.30 -2.15
N ASN A 251 10.39 23.90 -1.39
CA ASN A 251 10.25 24.16 0.04
C ASN A 251 9.78 22.89 0.78
N PRO A 252 10.65 21.90 1.01
CA PRO A 252 10.27 20.64 1.64
C PRO A 252 9.55 20.79 2.98
N SER A 253 9.90 21.82 3.75
CA SER A 253 9.28 22.11 5.04
C SER A 253 7.77 22.39 4.96
N LEU A 254 7.25 22.73 3.78
CA LEU A 254 5.84 22.98 3.49
C LEU A 254 5.06 21.73 3.07
N VAL A 255 5.69 20.55 3.03
CA VAL A 255 4.99 19.29 2.73
C VAL A 255 3.79 19.13 3.66
N ASP A 256 2.62 18.89 3.07
CA ASP A 256 1.42 18.57 3.82
C ASP A 256 1.58 17.16 4.40
N PHE A 257 1.69 17.11 5.73
CA PHE A 257 1.97 15.86 6.44
C PHE A 257 0.84 14.83 6.30
N ASP A 258 -0.42 15.28 6.28
CA ASP A 258 -1.56 14.37 6.17
C ASP A 258 -1.72 13.85 4.73
N GLN A 259 -1.43 14.67 3.72
CA GLN A 259 -1.39 14.20 2.34
C GLN A 259 -0.23 13.23 2.11
N ALA A 260 0.98 13.53 2.60
CA ALA A 260 2.14 12.66 2.45
C ALA A 260 1.88 11.28 3.07
N LYS A 261 1.31 11.22 4.28
CA LYS A 261 0.91 9.95 4.92
C LYS A 261 -0.05 9.12 4.09
N ARG A 262 -0.86 9.73 3.21
CA ARG A 262 -1.88 9.03 2.41
C ARG A 262 -1.38 8.61 1.04
N TYR A 263 -0.51 9.41 0.42
CA TYR A 263 -0.19 9.28 -1.00
C TYR A 263 1.26 8.90 -1.29
N PHE A 264 2.18 9.05 -0.35
CA PHE A 264 3.54 8.53 -0.50
C PHE A 264 3.54 7.04 -0.14
N ARG A 265 4.53 6.31 -0.64
CA ARG A 265 4.69 4.89 -0.33
C ARG A 265 4.79 4.64 1.18
N GLY A 266 3.82 3.91 1.71
CA GLY A 266 3.63 3.73 3.14
C GLY A 266 4.63 2.74 3.71
N LYS A 267 4.93 1.68 2.96
CA LYS A 267 5.87 0.64 3.35
C LYS A 267 7.27 1.20 3.60
N GLU A 268 7.81 2.00 2.68
CA GLU A 268 9.14 2.61 2.80
C GLU A 268 9.20 3.60 3.96
N ALA A 269 8.12 4.36 4.20
CA ALA A 269 8.03 5.27 5.33
C ALA A 269 7.99 4.52 6.67
N PHE A 270 7.23 3.42 6.74
CA PHE A 270 7.12 2.62 7.95
C PHE A 270 8.39 1.81 8.23
N GLU A 271 9.06 1.31 7.19
CA GLU A 271 10.38 0.68 7.31
C GLU A 271 11.43 1.68 7.84
N ASN A 272 11.44 2.91 7.33
CA ASN A 272 12.32 3.95 7.85
C ASN A 272 12.02 4.31 9.32
N LEU A 273 10.73 4.38 9.68
CA LEU A 273 10.33 4.58 11.07
C LEU A 273 10.83 3.45 11.97
N PHE A 274 10.73 2.19 11.51
CA PHE A 274 11.26 1.02 12.21
C PHE A 274 12.79 1.10 12.39
N GLU A 275 13.52 1.53 11.37
CA GLU A 275 14.98 1.74 11.47
C GLU A 275 15.32 2.81 12.51
N LYS A 276 14.62 3.96 12.49
CA LYS A 276 14.78 5.03 13.48
C LYS A 276 14.47 4.53 14.90
N LEU A 277 13.42 3.75 15.08
CA LEU A 277 13.06 3.15 16.35
C LEU A 277 14.16 2.24 16.92
N ASN A 278 14.81 1.45 16.05
CA ASN A 278 15.93 0.60 16.46
C ASN A 278 17.19 1.40 16.78
N GLN A 279 17.48 2.47 16.03
CA GLN A 279 18.64 3.33 16.28
C GLN A 279 18.50 4.12 17.60
N GLU A 280 17.34 4.72 17.83
CA GLU A 280 17.13 5.64 18.96
C GLU A 280 16.73 4.92 20.25
N VAL A 281 16.09 3.75 20.15
CA VAL A 281 15.48 3.10 21.33
C VAL A 281 15.71 1.59 21.44
N ASP A 282 16.50 0.99 20.54
CA ASP A 282 16.84 -0.45 20.53
C ASP A 282 15.60 -1.34 20.77
N LEU A 283 14.54 -1.03 20.03
CA LEU A 283 13.20 -1.54 20.26
C LEU A 283 13.13 -3.07 20.13
N VAL A 284 13.69 -3.64 19.04
CA VAL A 284 13.69 -5.09 18.83
C VAL A 284 15.00 -5.61 18.20
N PRO A 285 16.11 -5.58 18.96
CA PRO A 285 17.44 -5.92 18.46
C PRO A 285 17.51 -7.31 17.83
N GLY A 286 17.90 -7.31 16.54
CA GLY A 286 18.08 -8.50 15.72
C GLY A 286 16.83 -8.96 14.98
N LYS A 287 15.70 -8.25 15.08
CA LYS A 287 14.57 -8.46 14.17
C LYS A 287 14.74 -7.63 12.90
N THR A 288 14.38 -8.23 11.78
CA THR A 288 14.16 -7.54 10.51
C THR A 288 12.80 -6.85 10.54
N TYR A 289 12.61 -5.85 9.66
CA TYR A 289 11.30 -5.21 9.45
C TYR A 289 10.19 -6.25 9.23
N ARG A 290 10.41 -7.21 8.33
CA ARG A 290 9.45 -8.30 8.04
C ARG A 290 9.04 -9.10 9.29
N ASN A 291 10.00 -9.45 10.15
CA ASN A 291 9.69 -10.19 11.38
C ASN A 291 8.99 -9.30 12.42
N PHE A 292 9.29 -8.00 12.45
CA PHE A 292 8.60 -7.04 13.28
C PHE A 292 7.12 -6.90 12.86
N ILE A 293 6.84 -6.78 11.56
CA ILE A 293 5.47 -6.76 11.02
C ILE A 293 4.71 -8.02 11.42
N LYS A 294 5.27 -9.18 11.08
CA LYS A 294 4.63 -10.49 11.27
C LYS A 294 4.37 -10.84 12.74
N GLU A 295 5.34 -10.60 13.61
CA GLU A 295 5.31 -11.12 14.98
C GLU A 295 4.79 -10.10 16.00
N ILE A 296 4.69 -8.83 15.62
CA ILE A 296 4.30 -7.74 16.54
C ILE A 296 3.19 -6.90 15.92
N MET A 297 3.44 -6.21 14.81
CA MET A 297 2.48 -5.20 14.33
C MET A 297 1.13 -5.78 13.94
N LEU A 298 1.10 -6.79 13.06
CA LEU A 298 -0.16 -7.38 12.62
C LEU A 298 -0.94 -8.02 13.79
N PRO A 299 -0.32 -8.85 14.67
CA PRO A 299 -1.01 -9.37 15.85
C PRO A 299 -1.58 -8.30 16.78
N GLU A 300 -0.86 -7.21 17.03
CA GLU A 300 -1.36 -6.13 17.90
C GLU A 300 -2.51 -5.37 17.23
N MET A 301 -2.45 -5.15 15.91
CA MET A 301 -3.56 -4.55 15.15
C MET A 301 -4.82 -5.42 15.16
N GLU A 302 -4.69 -6.76 15.09
CA GLU A 302 -5.83 -7.69 15.18
C GLU A 302 -6.65 -7.47 16.47
N HIS A 303 -6.01 -7.00 17.54
CA HIS A 303 -6.62 -6.70 18.83
C HIS A 303 -7.16 -5.27 18.97
N GLN A 304 -7.03 -4.44 17.94
CA GLN A 304 -7.48 -3.05 17.88
C GLN A 304 -8.58 -2.89 16.81
N PRO A 305 -9.84 -3.30 17.10
CA PRO A 305 -10.91 -3.30 16.10
C PRO A 305 -11.26 -1.91 15.57
N ASP A 306 -10.89 -0.86 16.31
CA ASP A 306 -11.12 0.54 15.94
C ASP A 306 -10.01 1.11 15.02
N CYS A 307 -8.98 0.33 14.67
CA CYS A 307 -7.95 0.83 13.76
C CYS A 307 -8.51 1.09 12.35
N LEU A 308 -7.96 2.10 11.69
CA LEU A 308 -8.50 2.63 10.44
C LEU A 308 -8.50 1.59 9.31
N LEU A 309 -7.47 0.74 9.25
CA LEU A 309 -7.38 -0.33 8.26
C LEU A 309 -8.55 -1.33 8.37
N ILE A 310 -8.91 -1.72 9.59
CA ILE A 310 -9.99 -2.69 9.84
C ILE A 310 -11.35 -2.06 9.49
N GLN A 311 -11.57 -0.81 9.88
CA GLN A 311 -12.79 -0.07 9.55
C GLN A 311 -12.96 0.10 8.03
N GLU A 312 -11.88 0.43 7.33
CA GLU A 312 -11.91 0.57 5.88
C GLU A 312 -12.17 -0.78 5.19
N LEU A 313 -11.50 -1.84 5.64
CA LEU A 313 -11.73 -3.19 5.10
C LEU A 313 -13.19 -3.61 5.26
N GLY A 314 -13.78 -3.39 6.44
CA GLY A 314 -15.20 -3.64 6.68
C GLY A 314 -16.10 -2.83 5.73
N THR A 315 -15.80 -1.55 5.55
CA THR A 315 -16.55 -0.66 4.65
C THR A 315 -16.49 -1.12 3.19
N MET A 316 -15.30 -1.50 2.70
CA MET A 316 -15.09 -1.96 1.33
C MET A 316 -15.79 -3.30 1.04
N LEU A 317 -15.83 -4.20 2.03
CA LEU A 317 -16.38 -5.54 1.86
C LEU A 317 -17.89 -5.63 2.13
N SER A 318 -18.42 -4.75 2.99
CA SER A 318 -19.82 -4.82 3.45
C SER A 318 -20.84 -4.99 2.32
N PRO A 319 -20.81 -4.20 1.23
CA PRO A 319 -21.80 -4.32 0.15
C PRO A 319 -21.86 -5.73 -0.45
N TYR A 320 -20.73 -6.43 -0.53
CA TYR A 320 -20.67 -7.76 -1.12
C TYR A 320 -21.08 -8.85 -0.13
N PHE A 321 -20.75 -8.68 1.15
CA PHE A 321 -21.23 -9.60 2.19
C PHE A 321 -22.75 -9.48 2.37
N GLU A 322 -23.31 -8.27 2.30
CA GLU A 322 -24.76 -8.02 2.36
C GLU A 322 -25.53 -8.63 1.19
N ILE A 323 -24.96 -8.62 -0.02
CA ILE A 323 -25.61 -9.25 -1.19
C ILE A 323 -25.64 -10.79 -1.08
N VAL A 324 -24.66 -11.38 -0.39
CA VAL A 324 -24.55 -12.84 -0.25
C VAL A 324 -25.42 -13.41 0.87
N ALA A 325 -25.59 -12.67 1.97
CA ALA A 325 -26.31 -13.08 3.17
C ALA A 325 -27.82 -13.34 2.94
#